data_AF-Q2N992-F1
#
_entry.id   AF-Q2N992-F1
#
_cell.length_a   1.000
_cell.length_b   1.000
_cell.length_c   1.000
_cell.angle_alpha   90.00
_cell.angle_beta   90.00
_cell.angle_gamma   90.00
#
_symmetry.space_group_name_H-M   'P 1'
#
loop_
_entity.id
_entity.type
_entity.pdbx_description
1 polymer ?
#
loop_
_entity_poly.entity_id
_entity_poly.type
_entity_poly.pdbx_seq_one_letter_code
_entity_poly.pdbx_strand_id
1 'polypeptide(L)'
;MLVLLARKMAIYGLRDASATMLAMQVFGSGFRRPLALLRCFMHEVATCSNRNISVAPCCAPRMTRDEALLIDALATADLASLAALTDNDDCGRALTVALALREEIDVLERRMLSAR
;
A
#
# COMPACT_ATOMS: atom_id res chain seq x y z
N MET A 1 -9.25 4.30 0.65
CA MET A 1 -9.12 3.25 1.68
C MET A 1 -7.70 2.71 1.87
N LEU A 2 -6.87 2.60 0.81
CA LEU A 2 -5.49 2.08 0.88
C LEU A 2 -4.62 2.77 1.96
N VAL A 3 -4.72 4.08 2.13
CA VAL A 3 -4.02 4.82 3.20
C VAL A 3 -4.38 4.30 4.59
N LEU A 4 -5.65 3.97 4.85
CA LEU A 4 -6.07 3.46 6.16
C LEU A 4 -5.49 2.07 6.44
N LEU A 5 -5.40 1.23 5.42
CA LEU A 5 -4.72 -0.07 5.50
C LEU A 5 -3.24 0.12 5.81
N ALA A 6 -2.56 1.01 5.08
CA ALA A 6 -1.15 1.35 5.30
C ALA A 6 -0.92 1.90 6.72
N ARG A 7 -1.78 2.82 7.20
CA ARG A 7 -1.77 3.34 8.58
C ARG A 7 -1.87 2.24 9.62
N LYS A 8 -2.84 1.34 9.48
CA LYS A 8 -3.02 0.22 10.40
C LYS A 8 -1.78 -0.68 10.43
N MET A 9 -1.23 -1.00 9.27
CA MET A 9 -0.04 -1.85 9.16
C MET A 9 1.23 -1.17 9.67
N ALA A 10 1.39 0.14 9.49
CA ALA A 10 2.53 0.88 10.00
C ALA A 10 2.50 1.03 11.53
N ILE A 11 1.32 1.27 12.11
CA ILE A 11 1.17 1.52 13.57
C ILE A 11 1.10 0.20 14.36
N TYR A 12 0.29 -0.76 13.90
CA TYR A 12 -0.02 -1.99 14.64
C TYR A 12 0.68 -3.23 14.07
N GLY A 13 1.49 -3.05 13.03
CA GLY A 13 2.26 -4.11 12.37
C GLY A 13 1.56 -4.71 11.15
N LEU A 14 2.36 -5.31 10.27
CA LEU A 14 1.92 -5.83 8.96
C LEU A 14 0.78 -6.86 9.08
N ARG A 15 0.70 -7.59 10.19
CA ARG A 15 -0.28 -8.68 10.41
C ARG A 15 -1.52 -8.24 11.19
N ASP A 16 -1.77 -6.94 11.30
CA ASP A 16 -2.94 -6.41 12.03
C ASP A 16 -4.27 -7.02 11.53
N ALA A 17 -5.12 -7.39 12.50
CA ALA A 17 -6.42 -7.99 12.23
C ALA A 17 -7.41 -6.95 11.67
N SER A 18 -7.33 -5.69 12.14
CA SER A 18 -8.21 -4.62 11.66
C SER A 18 -7.91 -4.28 10.19
N ALA A 19 -6.64 -4.28 9.79
CA ALA A 19 -6.23 -4.16 8.39
C ALA A 19 -6.81 -5.30 7.54
N THR A 20 -6.86 -6.53 8.07
CA THR A 20 -7.47 -7.67 7.37
C THR A 20 -8.97 -7.47 7.17
N MET A 21 -9.69 -7.01 8.20
CA MET A 21 -11.12 -6.70 8.11
C MET A 21 -11.41 -5.58 7.11
N LEU A 22 -10.60 -4.51 7.11
CA LEU A 22 -10.70 -3.43 6.13
C LEU A 22 -10.44 -3.93 4.70
N ALA A 23 -9.44 -4.80 4.51
CA ALA A 23 -9.17 -5.38 3.21
C ALA A 23 -10.34 -6.22 2.69
N MET A 24 -11.01 -7.00 3.56
CA MET A 24 -12.23 -7.73 3.21
C MET A 24 -13.36 -6.79 2.79
N GLN A 25 -13.53 -5.66 3.47
CA GLN A 25 -14.55 -4.67 3.11
C GLN A 25 -14.27 -3.98 1.77
N VAL A 26 -12.99 -3.76 1.45
CA VAL A 26 -12.57 -3.06 0.22
C VAL A 26 -12.56 -4.00 -0.98
N PHE A 27 -11.97 -5.19 -0.84
CA PHE A 27 -11.69 -6.09 -1.96
C PHE A 27 -12.65 -7.29 -2.03
N GLY A 28 -13.58 -7.43 -1.08
CA GLY A 28 -14.54 -8.53 -1.04
C GLY A 28 -13.87 -9.90 -0.89
N SER A 29 -14.41 -10.92 -1.55
CA SER A 29 -13.89 -12.30 -1.52
C SER A 29 -12.47 -12.43 -2.08
N GLY A 30 -12.03 -11.48 -2.91
CA GLY A 30 -10.69 -11.44 -3.51
C GLY A 30 -9.60 -10.84 -2.62
N PHE A 31 -9.90 -10.44 -1.37
CA PHE A 31 -9.00 -9.62 -0.55
C PHE A 31 -7.63 -10.21 -0.22
N ARG A 32 -7.46 -11.53 -0.26
CA ARG A 32 -6.25 -12.20 0.26
C ARG A 32 -4.99 -11.81 -0.51
N ARG A 33 -5.06 -11.81 -1.85
CA ARG A 33 -3.93 -11.49 -2.73
C ARG A 33 -3.52 -10.02 -2.65
N PRO A 34 -4.42 -9.01 -2.82
CA PRO A 34 -4.03 -7.61 -2.66
C PRO A 34 -3.56 -7.30 -1.23
N LEU A 35 -4.11 -7.96 -0.20
CA LEU A 35 -3.63 -7.79 1.18
C LEU A 35 -2.20 -8.32 1.35
N ALA A 36 -1.88 -9.49 0.79
CA ALA A 36 -0.53 -10.05 0.84
C ALA A 36 0.48 -9.16 0.09
N LEU A 37 0.11 -8.68 -1.10
CA LEU A 37 0.93 -7.77 -1.90
C LEU A 37 1.14 -6.43 -1.19
N LEU A 38 0.09 -5.85 -0.58
CA LEU A 38 0.21 -4.61 0.19
C LEU A 38 1.12 -4.78 1.41
N ARG A 39 1.05 -5.91 2.11
CA ARG A 39 1.98 -6.22 3.23
C ARG A 39 3.42 -6.34 2.76
N CYS A 40 3.62 -7.02 1.63
CA CYS A 40 4.94 -7.16 1.03
C CYS A 40 5.48 -5.80 0.58
N PHE A 41 4.65 -4.96 -0.05
CA PHE A 41 5.01 -3.61 -0.45
C PHE A 41 5.44 -2.75 0.75
N MET A 42 4.64 -2.74 1.82
CA MET A 42 4.97 -2.01 3.05
C MET A 42 6.29 -2.51 3.65
N HIS A 43 6.57 -3.82 3.60
CA HIS A 43 7.82 -4.41 4.07
C HIS A 43 9.02 -3.99 3.22
N GLU A 44 8.91 -4.08 1.89
CA GLU A 44 9.99 -3.70 0.97
C GLU A 44 10.31 -2.21 1.08
N VAL A 45 9.29 -1.35 1.11
CA VAL A 45 9.45 0.10 1.33
C VAL A 45 10.12 0.39 2.66
N ALA A 46 9.71 -0.27 3.75
CA ALA A 46 10.35 -0.08 5.06
C ALA A 46 11.81 -0.59 5.08
N THR A 47 12.12 -1.62 4.29
CA THR A 47 13.45 -2.24 4.25
C THR A 47 14.43 -1.43 3.40
N CYS A 48 13.98 -0.87 2.28
CA CYS A 48 14.84 -0.07 1.41
C CYS A 48 14.89 1.42 1.79
N SER A 49 14.10 1.88 2.77
CA SER A 49 14.10 3.30 3.17
C SER A 49 15.34 3.68 3.97
N ASN A 50 16.02 4.75 3.53
CA ASN A 50 17.13 5.39 4.26
C ASN A 50 16.65 6.41 5.29
N ARG A 51 15.33 6.64 5.37
CA ARG A 51 14.71 7.55 6.35
C ARG A 51 13.50 6.93 7.03
N ASN A 52 13.08 7.55 8.14
CA ASN A 52 11.80 7.22 8.74
C ASN A 52 10.64 7.77 7.89
N ILE A 53 9.68 6.89 7.61
CA ILE A 53 8.45 7.21 6.88
C ILE A 53 7.37 7.56 7.92
N SER A 54 6.87 8.79 7.85
CA SER A 54 5.90 9.32 8.81
C SER A 54 4.47 9.04 8.40
N VAL A 55 3.72 8.38 9.28
CA VAL A 55 2.34 7.97 9.03
C VAL A 55 1.44 8.60 10.10
N ALA A 56 0.30 9.14 9.68
CA ALA A 56 -0.61 9.78 10.61
C ALA A 56 -1.35 8.74 11.47
N PRO A 57 -1.85 9.13 12.66
CA PRO A 57 -2.75 8.30 13.44
C PRO A 57 -3.96 7.85 12.62
N CYS A 58 -4.52 6.68 12.93
CA CYS A 58 -5.60 6.10 12.13
C CYS A 58 -6.88 6.97 12.06
N CYS A 59 -7.06 7.88 13.02
CA CYS A 59 -8.19 8.82 13.11
C CYS A 59 -7.92 10.20 12.51
N ALA A 60 -6.72 10.47 11.97
CA ALA A 60 -6.39 11.77 11.41
C ALA A 60 -7.12 12.02 10.08
N PRO A 61 -7.78 13.19 9.89
CA PRO A 61 -8.52 13.49 8.66
C PRO A 61 -7.60 13.87 7.48
N ARG A 62 -6.35 14.26 7.75
CA ARG A 62 -5.38 14.69 6.74
C ARG A 62 -4.34 13.61 6.49
N MET A 63 -3.81 13.61 5.28
CA MET A 63 -2.71 12.76 4.84
C MET A 63 -1.37 13.44 5.15
N THR A 64 -0.36 12.68 5.60
CA THR A 64 1.03 13.17 5.65
C THR A 64 1.61 13.27 4.24
N ARG A 65 2.73 13.99 4.08
CA ARG A 65 3.47 14.00 2.81
C ARG A 65 3.90 12.60 2.40
N ASP A 66 4.38 11.80 3.35
CA ASP A 66 4.88 10.45 3.08
C ASP A 66 3.75 9.50 2.72
N GLU A 67 2.58 9.63 3.33
CA GLU A 67 1.39 8.89 2.92
C GLU A 67 0.93 9.26 1.51
N ALA A 68 1.05 10.53 1.13
CA ALA A 68 0.74 10.96 -0.24
C ALA A 68 1.70 10.34 -1.25
N LEU A 69 3.01 10.37 -0.96
CA LEU A 69 4.03 9.72 -1.78
C LEU A 69 3.85 8.19 -1.85
N LEU A 70 3.41 7.56 -0.76
CA LEU A 70 3.12 6.13 -0.73
C LEU A 70 1.95 5.75 -1.64
N ILE A 71 0.89 6.56 -1.67
CA ILE A 71 -0.24 6.35 -2.58
C ILE A 71 0.15 6.65 -4.01
N ASP A 72 0.92 7.72 -4.23
CA ASP A 72 1.42 8.07 -5.55
C ASP A 72 2.25 6.93 -6.12
N ALA A 73 3.24 6.42 -5.37
CA ALA A 73 4.05 5.27 -5.75
C ALA A 73 3.24 4.01 -6.07
N LEU A 74 2.08 3.79 -5.43
CA LEU A 74 1.18 2.67 -5.76
C LEU A 74 0.36 2.94 -7.02
N ALA A 75 -0.04 4.18 -7.27
CA ALA A 75 -0.84 4.56 -8.42
C ALA A 75 0.02 4.61 -9.70
N THR A 76 1.16 5.30 -9.65
CA THR A 76 2.10 5.48 -10.76
C THR A 76 2.97 4.25 -10.96
N ALA A 77 3.30 3.52 -9.87
CA ALA A 77 4.26 2.43 -9.85
C ALA A 77 5.54 2.81 -10.59
N ASP A 78 6.17 3.90 -10.14
CA ASP A 78 7.40 4.44 -10.70
C ASP A 78 8.50 4.59 -9.63
N LEU A 79 9.75 4.66 -10.09
CA LEU A 79 10.90 4.80 -9.21
C LEU A 79 11.00 6.20 -8.61
N ALA A 80 10.51 7.25 -9.28
CA ALA A 80 10.67 8.62 -8.80
C ALA A 80 9.87 8.85 -7.50
N SER A 81 8.62 8.38 -7.44
CA SER A 81 7.81 8.49 -6.22
C SER A 81 8.32 7.58 -5.10
N LEU A 82 8.86 6.40 -5.42
CA LEU A 82 9.51 5.52 -4.44
C LEU A 82 10.81 6.13 -3.89
N ALA A 83 11.66 6.69 -4.73
CA ALA A 83 12.89 7.36 -4.30
C ALA A 83 12.57 8.58 -3.42
N ALA A 84 11.57 9.38 -3.79
CA ALA A 84 11.11 10.50 -2.96
C ALA A 84 10.53 10.06 -1.61
N LEU A 85 9.88 8.89 -1.56
CA LEU A 85 9.36 8.31 -0.32
C LEU A 85 10.47 7.76 0.58
N THR A 86 11.44 7.06 0.01
CA THR A 86 12.42 6.23 0.75
C THR A 86 13.77 6.90 0.95
N ASP A 87 14.06 7.98 0.23
CA ASP A 87 15.40 8.57 0.12
C ASP A 87 16.44 7.55 -0.36
N ASN A 88 16.02 6.64 -1.24
CA ASN A 88 16.85 5.58 -1.83
C ASN A 88 16.48 5.32 -3.30
N ASP A 89 17.49 5.31 -4.18
CA ASP A 89 17.31 5.00 -5.60
C ASP A 89 17.16 3.49 -5.88
N ASP A 90 17.60 2.62 -4.96
CA ASP A 90 17.49 1.16 -5.09
C ASP A 90 16.17 0.62 -4.51
N CYS A 91 15.08 0.95 -5.19
CA CYS A 91 13.71 0.55 -4.82
C CYS A 91 13.10 -0.52 -5.74
N GLY A 92 13.92 -1.28 -6.49
CA GLY A 92 13.43 -2.21 -7.53
C GLY A 92 12.49 -3.30 -7.02
N ARG A 93 12.73 -3.81 -5.80
CA ARG A 93 11.85 -4.79 -5.15
C ARG A 93 10.50 -4.19 -4.77
N ALA A 94 10.50 -3.00 -4.15
CA ALA A 94 9.29 -2.26 -3.82
C ALA A 94 8.46 -1.93 -5.07
N LEU A 95 9.12 -1.52 -6.16
CA LEU A 95 8.50 -1.28 -7.46
C LEU A 95 7.81 -2.52 -8.02
N THR A 96 8.50 -3.66 -8.00
CA THR A 96 7.96 -4.93 -8.52
C THR A 96 6.67 -5.31 -7.80
N VAL A 97 6.65 -5.14 -6.47
CA VAL A 97 5.46 -5.44 -5.67
C VAL A 97 4.35 -4.41 -5.91
N ALA A 98 4.68 -3.13 -6.08
CA ALA A 98 3.72 -2.08 -6.41
C ALA A 98 3.01 -2.37 -7.75
N LEU A 99 3.76 -2.76 -8.78
CA LEU A 99 3.23 -3.14 -10.09
C LEU A 99 2.27 -4.34 -9.97
N ALA A 100 2.68 -5.39 -9.27
CA ALA A 100 1.86 -6.57 -9.06
C ALA A 100 0.57 -6.26 -8.25
N LEU A 101 0.67 -5.38 -7.25
CA LEU A 101 -0.49 -4.94 -6.48
C LEU A 101 -1.46 -4.15 -7.35
N ARG A 102 -0.96 -3.22 -8.18
CA ARG A 102 -1.79 -2.43 -9.09
C ARG A 102 -2.54 -3.32 -10.08
N GLU A 103 -1.85 -4.27 -10.70
CA GLU A 103 -2.48 -5.23 -11.62
C GLU A 103 -3.59 -6.03 -10.93
N GLU A 104 -3.37 -6.50 -9.70
CA GLU A 104 -4.37 -7.25 -8.95
C GLU A 104 -5.58 -6.37 -8.60
N ILE A 105 -5.38 -5.11 -8.22
CA ILE A 105 -6.46 -4.16 -7.96
C ILE A 105 -7.29 -3.96 -9.24
N ASP A 106 -6.65 -3.72 -10.39
CA ASP A 106 -7.34 -3.55 -11.67
C ASP A 106 -8.16 -4.79 -12.05
N VAL A 107 -7.65 -6.00 -11.79
CA VAL A 107 -8.38 -7.25 -12.01
C VAL A 107 -9.62 -7.33 -11.12
N LEU A 108 -9.50 -6.94 -9.85
CA LEU A 108 -10.62 -6.96 -8.90
C LEU A 108 -11.68 -5.93 -9.28
N GLU A 109 -11.29 -4.73 -9.68
CA GLU A 109 -12.22 -3.70 -10.16
C GLU A 109 -13.00 -4.18 -11.38
N ARG A 110 -12.34 -4.80 -12.38
CA ARG A 110 -13.01 -5.41 -13.54
C ARG A 110 -13.99 -6.51 -13.14
N ARG A 111 -13.65 -7.36 -12.17
CA ARG A 111 -14.55 -8.41 -11.67
C ARG A 111 -15.77 -7.84 -10.96
N MET A 112 -15.59 -6.79 -10.16
CA MET A 112 -16.70 -6.11 -9.47
C MET A 112 -17.66 -5.44 -10.46
N LEU A 113 -17.14 -4.86 -11.54
CA LEU A 113 -17.95 -4.28 -12.61
C LEU A 113 -18.74 -5.35 -13.38
N SER A 114 -18.15 -6.53 -13.64
CA SER A 114 -18.82 -7.64 -14.33
C SER A 114 -19.89 -8.35 -13.49
N ALA A 115 -19.91 -8.16 -12.18
CA ALA A 115 -20.85 -8.81 -11.25
C ALA A 115 -22.08 -7.94 -10.91
N ARG A 116 -22.17 -6.73 -11.48
CA ARG A 116 -23.32 -5.81 -11.40
C ARG A 116 -24.13 -5.86 -12.69
#